data_AF-A0A3N1XFA8-F1
#
_entry.id   AF-A0A3N1XFA8-F1
#
_cell.length_a   1.000
_cell.length_b   1.000
_cell.length_c   1.000
_cell.angle_alpha   90.00
_cell.angle_beta   90.00
_cell.angle_gamma   90.00
#
_symmetry.space_group_name_H-M   'P 1'
#
loop_
_entity.id
_entity.type
_entity.pdbx_description
1 polymer ?
#
loop_
_entity_poly.entity_id
_entity_poly.type
_entity_poly.pdbx_seq_one_letter_code
_entity_poly.pdbx_strand_id
1 'polypeptide(L)'
;MDKLKKESKTNIFKFYSKTFIEGDIFTKLSFIIMGLSNLLRGQIVKGLIYLSLEIGFIYFMVTTGVSKLIGLRTLGTQGQHMEFDESRGIDITVPGDNSMLFLLFGVSTLFIVAAFLVLWNSNVKSAIKAQQMKQAAKKLPGFIDDIQSLFDKNLHMSFLSLPVIGILLLTVLPLIFMITIAFTNYDHNHQPPGNLFTWVGLKNFDTILLSGETISKTFWPILGWTIIWAIFATILNYILGMLLAMLINRKDIKFKGLWRTLFVLSIAVPQFVSLLIMRNILADQGALNMLLKEFGLIEKSIPFFTNPTLARISVIVINLWIGIPHTLLITTGILMNIPEDLYESAKIDGAPPFIMFFKITLPYVIFVTTPYLITQFIGNINNFNVIYLLSAGGPNTNEYYQAGKTDLLVTWLYKLTVDKKDYNYASTIGILVFVISATFALSVYRKTSAYNNEEEFQ
;
A
#
# COMPACT_ATOMS: atom_id res chain seq x y z
N MET A 1 -29.81 21.89 17.53
CA MET A 1 -28.58 21.07 17.39
C MET A 1 -28.49 20.46 15.99
N ASP A 2 -29.60 20.10 15.36
CA ASP A 2 -29.60 19.39 14.06
C ASP A 2 -29.36 20.25 12.82
N LYS A 3 -29.83 21.50 12.72
CA LYS A 3 -29.66 22.30 11.49
C LYS A 3 -28.19 22.58 11.12
N LEU A 4 -27.34 22.92 12.09
CA LEU A 4 -25.92 23.22 11.84
C LEU A 4 -25.05 21.95 11.71
N LYS A 5 -25.43 20.84 12.37
CA LYS A 5 -24.79 19.52 12.15
C LYS A 5 -25.11 18.95 10.77
N LYS A 6 -26.32 19.19 10.24
CA LYS A 6 -26.72 18.77 8.88
C LYS A 6 -26.01 19.57 7.80
N GLU A 7 -25.83 20.89 7.98
CA GLU A 7 -25.17 21.77 7.01
C GLU A 7 -23.64 21.65 6.97
N SER A 8 -22.99 21.21 8.07
CA SER A 8 -21.54 20.92 8.05
C SER A 8 -21.17 19.81 7.08
N LYS A 9 -22.14 19.00 6.63
CA LYS A 9 -21.94 17.97 5.62
C LYS A 9 -22.14 18.48 4.18
N THR A 10 -22.66 19.70 3.96
CA THR A 10 -23.16 20.10 2.64
C THR A 10 -22.37 21.20 1.94
N ASN A 11 -21.59 22.04 2.64
CA ASN A 11 -20.56 22.88 2.00
C ASN A 11 -19.63 23.57 3.03
N ILE A 12 -18.34 23.25 3.02
CA ILE A 12 -17.34 23.79 3.97
C ILE A 12 -17.26 25.33 3.87
N PHE A 13 -17.30 25.89 2.66
CA PHE A 13 -17.25 27.33 2.44
C PHE A 13 -18.48 28.06 2.99
N LYS A 14 -19.68 27.49 2.84
CA LYS A 14 -20.91 28.06 3.42
C LYS A 14 -20.89 28.03 4.95
N PHE A 15 -20.30 27.00 5.54
CA PHE A 15 -20.15 26.90 6.99
C PHE A 15 -19.27 28.04 7.53
N TYR A 16 -18.11 28.29 6.92
CA TYR A 16 -17.20 29.35 7.38
C TYR A 16 -17.74 30.75 7.09
N SER A 17 -18.35 30.99 5.93
CA SER A 17 -18.93 32.31 5.63
C SER A 17 -20.08 32.64 6.59
N LYS A 18 -20.98 31.68 6.84
CA LYS A 18 -22.07 31.82 7.82
C LYS A 18 -21.53 32.00 9.24
N THR A 19 -20.50 31.24 9.62
CA THR A 19 -19.83 31.39 10.92
C THR A 19 -19.23 32.77 11.09
N PHE A 20 -18.60 33.31 10.06
CA PHE A 20 -18.01 34.65 10.11
C PHE A 20 -19.09 35.73 10.16
N ILE A 21 -20.21 35.56 9.45
CA ILE A 21 -21.31 36.53 9.41
C ILE A 21 -22.10 36.53 10.73
N GLU A 22 -22.45 35.35 11.25
CA GLU A 22 -23.29 35.15 12.45
C GLU A 22 -22.49 35.14 13.77
N GLY A 23 -21.16 35.08 13.68
CA GLY A 23 -20.26 35.07 14.83
C GLY A 23 -20.16 36.42 15.53
N ASP A 24 -20.08 36.39 16.86
CA ASP A 24 -19.74 37.60 17.64
C ASP A 24 -18.27 38.03 17.38
N ILE A 25 -17.89 39.21 17.87
CA ILE A 25 -16.54 39.78 17.64
C ILE A 25 -15.44 38.79 18.07
N PHE A 26 -15.64 38.06 19.16
CA PHE A 26 -14.67 37.09 19.68
C PHE A 26 -14.55 35.85 18.80
N THR A 27 -15.66 35.35 18.26
CA THR A 27 -15.65 34.26 17.29
C THR A 27 -15.02 34.68 15.97
N LYS A 28 -15.24 35.92 15.51
CA LYS A 28 -14.57 36.46 14.31
C LYS A 28 -13.06 36.55 14.51
N LEU A 29 -12.60 37.06 15.65
CA LEU A 29 -11.17 37.17 15.95
C LEU A 29 -10.48 35.80 16.04
N SER A 30 -11.22 34.73 16.39
CA SER A 30 -10.65 33.37 16.43
C SER A 30 -10.25 32.79 15.07
N PHE A 31 -10.63 33.43 13.96
CA PHE A 31 -10.14 33.07 12.63
C PHE A 31 -8.70 33.54 12.39
N ILE A 32 -8.29 34.62 13.06
CA ILE A 32 -6.98 35.27 12.90
C ILE A 32 -6.04 34.92 14.05
N ILE A 33 -6.57 34.82 15.27
CA ILE A 33 -5.82 34.46 16.48
C ILE A 33 -6.49 33.24 17.10
N MET A 34 -5.89 32.07 16.89
CA MET A 34 -6.36 30.82 17.43
C MET A 34 -6.41 30.87 18.97
N GLY A 35 -7.47 30.29 19.54
CA GLY A 35 -7.64 30.24 21.00
C GLY A 35 -8.23 31.49 21.64
N LEU A 36 -8.23 32.66 20.97
CA LEU A 36 -8.69 33.93 21.56
C LEU A 36 -10.15 33.91 22.02
N SER A 37 -11.06 33.31 21.24
CA SER A 37 -12.46 33.13 21.66
C SER A 37 -12.60 32.25 22.91
N ASN A 38 -11.77 31.21 23.02
CA ASN A 38 -11.79 30.31 24.18
C ASN A 38 -11.20 31.02 25.43
N LEU A 39 -10.12 31.80 25.27
CA LEU A 39 -9.54 32.62 26.34
C LEU A 39 -10.55 33.63 26.91
N LEU A 40 -11.20 34.40 26.03
CA LEU A 40 -12.15 35.45 26.43
C LEU A 40 -13.46 34.90 27.01
N ARG A 41 -13.72 33.61 26.85
CA ARG A 41 -14.89 32.91 27.43
C ARG A 41 -14.52 32.07 28.65
N GLY A 42 -13.30 32.15 29.17
CA GLY A 42 -12.87 31.49 30.41
C GLY A 42 -12.30 30.08 30.22
N GLN A 43 -12.15 29.59 28.99
CA GLN A 43 -11.47 28.31 28.68
C GLN A 43 -9.96 28.55 28.49
N ILE A 44 -9.27 28.96 29.57
CA ILE A 44 -7.88 29.46 29.52
C ILE A 44 -6.91 28.42 28.93
N VAL A 45 -6.88 27.21 29.49
CA VAL A 45 -5.94 26.15 29.06
C VAL A 45 -6.10 25.82 27.57
N LYS A 46 -7.34 25.63 27.12
CA LYS A 46 -7.65 25.33 25.72
C LYS A 46 -7.28 26.48 24.78
N GLY A 47 -7.55 27.71 25.21
CA GLY A 47 -7.16 28.91 24.49
C GLY A 47 -5.64 29.04 24.34
N LEU A 48 -4.89 28.80 25.41
CA LEU A 48 -3.42 28.80 25.38
C LEU A 48 -2.87 27.72 24.45
N ILE A 49 -3.40 26.49 24.48
CA ILE A 49 -2.96 25.42 23.58
C ILE A 49 -3.09 25.84 22.11
N TYR A 50 -4.26 26.35 21.71
CA TYR A 50 -4.49 26.79 20.33
C TYR A 50 -3.58 27.96 19.93
N LEU A 51 -3.38 28.93 20.83
CA LEU A 51 -2.49 30.06 20.59
C LEU A 51 -1.02 29.61 20.45
N SER A 52 -0.55 28.72 21.32
CA SER A 52 0.80 28.16 21.26
C SER A 52 1.04 27.39 19.95
N LEU A 53 0.05 26.64 19.48
CA LEU A 53 0.12 25.91 18.21
C LEU A 53 0.22 26.87 17.01
N GLU A 54 -0.51 27.98 17.04
CA GLU A 54 -0.42 29.02 16.01
C GLU A 54 0.93 29.73 16.01
N ILE A 55 1.42 30.16 17.18
CA ILE A 55 2.73 30.79 17.32
C ILE A 55 3.83 29.84 16.84
N GLY A 56 3.79 28.56 17.26
CA GLY A 56 4.75 27.56 16.84
C GLY A 56 4.74 27.31 15.33
N PHE A 57 3.57 27.28 14.71
CA PHE A 57 3.43 27.14 13.26
C PHE A 57 3.96 28.37 12.51
N ILE A 58 3.61 29.59 12.95
CA ILE A 58 4.11 30.83 12.36
C ILE A 58 5.63 30.90 12.48
N TYR A 59 6.18 30.61 13.67
CA TYR A 59 7.61 30.55 13.90
C TYR A 59 8.28 29.58 12.92
N PHE A 60 7.78 28.34 12.84
CA PHE A 60 8.29 27.35 11.89
C PHE A 60 8.23 27.83 10.43
N MET A 61 7.12 28.43 10.01
CA MET A 61 6.96 28.93 8.64
C MET A 61 7.94 30.05 8.30
N VAL A 62 8.13 31.01 9.22
CA VAL A 62 9.04 32.14 9.06
C VAL A 62 10.50 31.68 9.06
N THR A 63 10.88 30.77 9.96
CA THR A 63 12.29 30.35 10.08
C THR A 63 12.70 29.37 9.00
N THR A 64 11.82 28.47 8.57
CA THR A 64 12.24 27.32 7.74
C THR A 64 11.18 26.85 6.74
N GLY A 65 9.90 26.89 7.11
CA GLY A 65 8.81 26.33 6.31
C GLY A 65 8.69 26.96 4.92
N VAL A 66 8.72 28.29 4.82
CA VAL A 66 8.68 28.97 3.52
C VAL A 66 9.88 28.60 2.65
N SER A 67 11.09 28.56 3.22
CA SER A 67 12.30 28.15 2.50
C SER A 67 12.18 26.71 1.98
N LYS A 68 11.67 25.77 2.79
CA LYS A 68 11.42 24.37 2.37
C LYS A 68 10.37 24.25 1.26
N LEU A 69 9.33 25.09 1.28
CA LEU A 69 8.32 25.13 0.20
C LEU A 69 8.87 25.72 -1.09
N ILE A 70 9.74 26.73 -1.00
CA ILE A 70 10.46 27.26 -2.17
C ILE A 70 11.41 26.19 -2.72
N GLY A 71 12.14 25.51 -1.83
CA GLY A 71 13.04 24.41 -2.15
C GLY A 71 12.36 23.24 -2.85
N LEU A 72 11.07 22.98 -2.55
CA LEU A 72 10.27 21.98 -3.27
C LEU A 72 10.17 22.30 -4.77
N ARG A 73 10.11 23.59 -5.13
CA ARG A 73 10.02 24.02 -6.53
C ARG A 73 11.39 24.01 -7.22
N THR A 74 12.44 24.45 -6.53
CA THR A 74 13.78 24.61 -7.14
C THR A 74 14.57 23.31 -7.13
N LEU A 75 14.38 22.43 -6.14
CA LEU A 75 15.15 21.21 -5.91
C LEU A 75 16.66 21.46 -5.75
N GLY A 76 17.02 22.62 -5.21
CA GLY A 76 18.40 23.08 -5.12
C GLY A 76 18.80 23.97 -6.29
N THR A 77 19.86 24.74 -6.07
CA THR A 77 20.39 25.71 -7.05
C THR A 77 21.90 25.62 -7.20
N GLN A 78 22.61 25.19 -6.16
CA GLN A 78 24.06 25.09 -6.15
C GLN A 78 24.49 23.62 -6.25
N GLY A 79 25.18 23.28 -7.33
CA GLY A 79 25.80 21.96 -7.49
C GLY A 79 27.06 21.82 -6.64
N GLN A 80 27.52 20.59 -6.45
CA GLN A 80 28.81 20.30 -5.84
C GLN A 80 29.93 20.94 -6.66
N HIS A 81 30.84 21.67 -6.00
CA HIS A 81 31.96 22.32 -6.63
C HIS A 81 33.24 22.14 -5.80
N MET A 82 34.39 22.34 -6.45
CA MET A 82 35.69 22.34 -5.78
C MET A 82 35.99 23.77 -5.34
N GLU A 83 36.37 23.94 -4.08
CA GLU A 83 36.82 25.20 -3.51
C GLU A 83 38.23 25.00 -2.95
N PHE A 84 39.14 25.93 -3.26
CA PHE A 84 40.52 25.84 -2.76
C PHE A 84 40.57 26.30 -1.30
N ASP A 85 40.91 25.40 -0.39
CA ASP A 85 41.02 25.71 1.04
C ASP A 85 42.42 26.29 1.32
N GLU A 86 42.49 27.63 1.43
CA GLU A 86 43.73 28.37 1.72
C GLU A 86 44.42 27.90 3.02
N SER A 87 43.69 27.30 3.97
CA SER A 87 44.25 26.82 5.24
C SER A 87 44.95 25.47 5.14
N ARG A 88 44.61 24.66 4.12
CA ARG A 88 45.12 23.30 3.91
C ARG A 88 45.93 23.15 2.62
N GLY A 89 45.89 24.14 1.73
CA GLY A 89 46.61 24.13 0.46
C GLY A 89 46.13 23.04 -0.51
N ILE A 90 44.91 22.55 -0.34
CA ILE A 90 44.29 21.51 -1.16
C ILE A 90 42.89 21.94 -1.60
N ASP A 91 42.48 21.51 -2.80
CA ASP A 91 41.10 21.64 -3.25
C ASP A 91 40.22 20.72 -2.40
N ILE A 92 39.26 21.32 -1.68
CA ILE A 92 38.23 20.58 -0.95
C ILE A 92 36.94 20.57 -1.77
N THR A 93 36.26 19.44 -1.77
CA THR A 93 34.97 19.32 -2.41
C THR A 93 33.88 19.81 -1.46
N VAL A 94 33.29 20.95 -1.76
CA VAL A 94 32.18 21.49 -0.97
C VAL A 94 30.89 20.82 -1.44
N PRO A 95 30.16 20.11 -0.56
CA PRO A 95 28.91 19.47 -0.95
C PRO A 95 27.91 20.53 -1.38
N GLY A 96 27.33 20.33 -2.55
CA GLY A 96 26.26 21.18 -3.07
C GLY A 96 24.94 20.98 -2.31
N ASP A 97 23.91 21.64 -2.81
CA ASP A 97 22.54 21.43 -2.38
C ASP A 97 22.13 19.95 -2.49
N ASN A 98 21.17 19.51 -1.68
CA ASN A 98 20.64 18.16 -1.74
C ASN A 98 19.18 18.15 -2.21
N SER A 99 18.96 17.93 -3.51
CA SER A 99 17.62 17.87 -4.12
C SER A 99 16.67 16.90 -3.41
N MET A 100 17.17 15.75 -2.94
CA MET A 100 16.37 14.75 -2.22
C MET A 100 15.84 15.31 -0.90
N LEU A 101 16.68 16.00 -0.13
CA LEU A 101 16.27 16.63 1.12
C LEU A 101 15.29 17.78 0.89
N PHE A 102 15.51 18.60 -0.14
CA PHE A 102 14.56 19.66 -0.52
C PHE A 102 13.18 19.10 -0.88
N LEU A 103 13.14 18.02 -1.66
CA LEU A 103 11.90 17.32 -2.00
C LEU A 103 11.22 16.76 -0.74
N LEU A 104 11.96 16.02 0.09
CA LEU A 104 11.43 15.37 1.30
C LEU A 104 10.88 16.39 2.31
N PHE A 105 11.66 17.42 2.62
CA PHE A 105 11.25 18.45 3.58
C PHE A 105 10.16 19.36 3.01
N GLY A 106 10.14 19.60 1.70
CA GLY A 106 9.05 20.31 1.03
C GLY A 106 7.72 19.56 1.17
N VAL A 107 7.70 18.28 0.80
CA VAL A 107 6.53 17.41 0.97
C VAL A 107 6.11 17.31 2.44
N SER A 108 7.05 17.10 3.36
CA SER A 108 6.77 17.06 4.80
C SER A 108 6.17 18.37 5.32
N THR A 109 6.61 19.51 4.78
CA THR A 109 6.06 20.83 5.13
C THR A 109 4.61 20.97 4.67
N LEU A 110 4.24 20.42 3.50
CA LEU A 110 2.83 20.39 3.08
C LEU A 110 1.94 19.61 4.06
N PHE A 111 2.43 18.51 4.63
CA PHE A 111 1.71 17.77 5.69
C PHE A 111 1.56 18.59 6.97
N ILE A 112 2.61 19.32 7.37
CA ILE A 112 2.55 20.22 8.54
C ILE A 112 1.51 21.32 8.30
N VAL A 113 1.49 21.92 7.11
CA VAL A 113 0.48 22.92 6.73
C VAL A 113 -0.93 22.32 6.75
N ALA A 114 -1.12 21.12 6.19
CA ALA A 114 -2.42 20.44 6.22
C ALA A 114 -2.87 20.12 7.66
N ALA A 115 -1.96 19.64 8.52
CA ALA A 115 -2.22 19.39 9.93
C ALA A 115 -2.61 20.70 10.66
N PHE A 116 -1.92 21.80 10.36
CA PHE A 116 -2.28 23.12 10.87
C PHE A 116 -3.68 23.55 10.43
N LEU A 117 -4.07 23.35 9.17
CA LEU A 117 -5.43 23.65 8.68
C LEU A 117 -6.50 22.83 9.41
N VAL A 118 -6.22 21.57 9.75
CA VAL A 118 -7.12 20.73 10.57
C VAL A 118 -7.24 21.27 12.00
N LEU A 119 -6.13 21.69 12.61
CA LEU A 119 -6.11 22.30 13.94
C LEU A 119 -6.82 23.66 13.97
N TRP A 120 -6.63 24.48 12.94
CA TRP A 120 -7.33 25.74 12.76
C TRP A 120 -8.85 25.54 12.62
N ASN A 121 -9.27 24.53 11.84
CA ASN A 121 -10.69 24.15 11.75
C ASN A 121 -11.25 23.69 13.11
N SER A 122 -10.47 22.91 13.87
CA SER A 122 -10.83 22.49 15.23
C SER A 122 -11.02 23.69 16.16
N ASN A 123 -10.13 24.69 16.09
CA ASN A 123 -10.25 25.94 16.84
C ASN A 123 -11.53 26.71 16.51
N VAL A 124 -11.85 26.91 15.22
CA VAL A 124 -13.07 27.63 14.79
C VAL A 124 -14.32 26.90 15.29
N LYS A 125 -14.36 25.56 15.19
CA LYS A 125 -15.46 24.75 15.73
C LYS A 125 -15.58 24.90 17.26
N SER A 126 -14.46 24.97 17.98
CA SER A 126 -14.46 25.22 19.43
C SER A 126 -15.04 26.60 19.76
N ALA A 127 -14.65 27.64 19.02
CA ALA A 127 -15.13 29.01 19.23
C ALA A 127 -16.66 29.12 19.07
N ILE A 128 -17.22 28.50 18.03
CA ILE A 128 -18.67 28.46 17.80
C ILE A 128 -19.39 27.72 18.92
N LYS A 129 -18.88 26.54 19.30
CA LYS A 129 -19.48 25.73 20.39
C LYS A 129 -19.50 26.52 21.69
N ALA A 130 -18.43 27.26 21.99
CA ALA A 130 -18.35 28.11 23.16
C ALA A 130 -19.33 29.29 23.11
N GLN A 131 -19.50 29.93 21.94
CA GLN A 131 -20.51 30.98 21.73
C GLN A 131 -21.93 30.46 21.97
N GLN A 132 -22.30 29.32 21.37
CA GLN A 132 -23.63 28.73 21.49
C GLN A 132 -23.94 28.29 22.93
N MET A 133 -22.96 27.73 23.64
CA MET A 133 -23.14 27.34 25.04
C MET A 133 -23.35 28.55 25.95
N LYS A 134 -22.62 29.66 25.71
CA LYS A 134 -22.80 30.91 26.44
C LYS A 134 -24.16 31.55 26.16
N GLN A 135 -24.61 31.56 24.89
CA GLN A 135 -25.94 32.04 24.51
C GLN A 135 -27.08 31.19 25.09
N ALA A 136 -26.86 29.87 25.22
CA ALA A 136 -27.81 28.95 25.84
C ALA A 136 -27.75 28.93 27.38
N ALA A 137 -27.01 29.84 28.01
CA ALA A 137 -26.75 29.90 29.45
C ALA A 137 -26.25 28.57 30.06
N LYS A 138 -25.54 27.75 29.27
CA LYS A 138 -24.96 26.47 29.72
C LYS A 138 -23.53 26.69 30.22
N LYS A 139 -23.12 25.90 31.23
CA LYS A 139 -21.73 25.87 31.71
C LYS A 139 -20.80 25.44 30.59
N LEU A 140 -19.74 26.20 30.36
CA LEU A 140 -18.68 25.85 29.41
C LEU A 140 -17.86 24.70 29.97
N PRO A 141 -17.59 23.64 29.19
CA PRO A 141 -16.74 22.54 29.64
C PRO A 141 -15.31 23.06 29.86
N GLY A 142 -14.71 22.67 30.97
CA GLY A 142 -13.29 22.90 31.22
C GLY A 142 -12.39 21.99 30.39
N PHE A 143 -11.08 22.17 30.50
CA PHE A 143 -10.10 21.29 29.85
C PHE A 143 -10.18 19.85 30.39
N ILE A 144 -10.39 19.69 31.69
CA ILE A 144 -10.56 18.37 32.32
C ILE A 144 -11.83 17.68 31.79
N ASP A 145 -12.93 18.42 31.65
CA ASP A 145 -14.17 17.89 31.08
C ASP A 145 -13.98 17.44 29.61
N ASP A 146 -13.20 18.20 28.83
CA ASP A 146 -12.86 17.83 27.45
C ASP A 146 -11.99 16.56 27.42
N ILE A 147 -10.98 16.42 28.29
CA ILE A 147 -10.19 15.18 28.42
C ILE A 147 -11.08 14.00 28.83
N GLN A 148 -11.91 14.16 29.86
CA GLN A 148 -12.82 13.09 30.28
C GLN A 148 -13.77 12.68 29.16
N SER A 149 -14.23 13.64 28.36
CA SER A 149 -15.08 13.36 27.19
C SER A 149 -14.37 12.51 26.13
N LEU A 150 -13.04 12.59 26.01
CA LEU A 150 -12.22 11.78 25.10
C LEU A 150 -12.07 10.32 25.58
N PHE A 151 -12.27 10.06 26.87
CA PHE A 151 -12.25 8.70 27.45
C PHE A 151 -13.64 8.11 27.70
N ASP A 152 -14.71 8.90 27.53
CA ASP A 152 -16.10 8.46 27.70
C ASP A 152 -16.85 8.55 26.36
N LYS A 153 -17.27 9.75 25.97
CA LYS A 153 -18.16 9.98 24.82
C LYS A 153 -17.49 9.86 23.45
N ASN A 154 -16.20 10.21 23.37
CA ASN A 154 -15.43 10.28 22.13
C ASN A 154 -14.27 9.28 22.12
N LEU A 155 -14.41 8.16 22.83
CA LEU A 155 -13.40 7.12 22.96
C LEU A 155 -12.90 6.61 21.59
N HIS A 156 -13.78 6.53 20.59
CA HIS A 156 -13.42 6.23 19.20
C HIS A 156 -12.41 7.23 18.60
N MET A 157 -12.48 8.53 18.93
CA MET A 157 -11.53 9.53 18.42
C MET A 157 -10.14 9.34 19.03
N SER A 158 -10.08 9.06 20.33
CA SER A 158 -8.81 8.80 21.04
C SER A 158 -8.13 7.53 20.57
N PHE A 159 -8.89 6.45 20.36
CA PHE A 159 -8.33 5.19 19.89
C PHE A 159 -7.90 5.25 18.42
N LEU A 160 -8.59 6.03 17.58
CA LEU A 160 -8.22 6.18 16.17
C LEU A 160 -7.12 7.22 15.93
N SER A 161 -6.88 8.18 16.82
CA SER A 161 -5.92 9.26 16.56
C SER A 161 -4.49 8.75 16.35
N LEU A 162 -4.02 7.82 17.20
CA LEU A 162 -2.66 7.28 17.10
C LEU A 162 -2.47 6.44 15.81
N PRO A 163 -3.33 5.45 15.49
CA PRO A 163 -3.26 4.73 14.22
C PRO A 163 -3.34 5.64 12.98
N VAL A 164 -4.22 6.64 12.99
CA VAL A 164 -4.38 7.58 11.86
C VAL A 164 -3.12 8.41 11.66
N ILE A 165 -2.52 8.93 12.74
CA ILE A 165 -1.24 9.65 12.67
C ILE A 165 -0.15 8.72 12.13
N GLY A 166 -0.10 7.48 12.60
CA GLY A 166 0.82 6.46 12.09
C GLY A 166 0.67 6.23 10.58
N ILE A 167 -0.56 6.08 10.08
CA ILE A 167 -0.84 5.92 8.65
C ILE A 167 -0.41 7.16 7.86
N LEU A 168 -0.72 8.36 8.34
CA LEU A 168 -0.36 9.61 7.65
C LEU A 168 1.16 9.78 7.53
N LEU A 169 1.90 9.53 8.62
CA LEU A 169 3.34 9.75 8.68
C LEU A 169 4.15 8.61 8.05
N LEU A 170 3.75 7.36 8.26
CA LEU A 170 4.53 6.18 7.85
C LEU A 170 4.08 5.59 6.52
N THR A 171 2.87 5.92 6.05
CA THR A 171 2.34 5.40 4.78
C THR A 171 2.09 6.51 3.77
N VAL A 172 1.28 7.52 4.12
CA VAL A 172 0.86 8.54 3.14
C VAL A 172 2.01 9.50 2.79
N LEU A 173 2.80 9.95 3.76
CA LEU A 173 3.92 10.86 3.49
C LEU A 173 4.99 10.24 2.59
N PRO A 174 5.55 9.03 2.88
CA PRO A 174 6.51 8.38 1.99
C PRO A 174 5.91 8.07 0.62
N LEU A 175 4.61 7.74 0.55
CA LEU A 175 3.92 7.52 -0.72
C LEU A 175 3.89 8.78 -1.58
N ILE A 176 3.52 9.94 -1.02
CA ILE A 176 3.52 11.21 -1.76
C ILE A 176 4.94 11.57 -2.19
N PHE A 177 5.94 11.38 -1.33
CA PHE A 177 7.34 11.58 -1.67
C PHE A 177 7.78 10.70 -2.86
N MET A 178 7.48 9.41 -2.83
CA MET A 178 7.73 8.49 -3.96
C MET A 178 7.00 8.95 -5.22
N ILE A 179 5.72 9.35 -5.11
CA ILE A 179 4.95 9.86 -6.26
C ILE A 179 5.65 11.07 -6.87
N THR A 180 6.14 12.01 -6.05
CA THR A 180 6.83 13.20 -6.56
C THR A 180 8.13 12.86 -7.29
N ILE A 181 8.88 11.84 -6.86
CA ILE A 181 10.10 11.39 -7.54
C ILE A 181 9.82 10.97 -8.98
N ALA A 182 8.66 10.37 -9.27
CA ALA A 182 8.28 9.96 -10.62
C ALA A 182 8.20 11.13 -11.62
N PHE A 183 8.11 12.38 -11.16
CA PHE A 183 8.07 13.58 -12.00
C PHE A 183 9.43 14.31 -12.05
N THR A 184 10.50 13.68 -11.57
CA THR A 184 11.87 14.21 -11.56
C THR A 184 12.81 13.34 -12.41
N ASN A 185 14.02 13.81 -12.72
CA ASN A 185 15.09 12.99 -13.30
C ASN A 185 16.00 12.37 -12.22
N TYR A 186 15.46 12.02 -11.05
CA TYR A 186 16.26 11.38 -10.00
C TYR A 186 16.66 9.95 -10.40
N ASP A 187 17.81 9.82 -11.05
CA ASP A 187 18.37 8.58 -11.59
C ASP A 187 19.84 8.42 -11.16
N HIS A 188 20.50 7.36 -11.61
CA HIS A 188 21.90 7.08 -11.28
C HIS A 188 22.89 8.20 -11.64
N ASN A 189 22.57 9.05 -12.61
CA ASN A 189 23.42 10.17 -13.01
C ASN A 189 23.18 11.42 -12.16
N HIS A 190 22.00 11.55 -11.55
CA HIS A 190 21.60 12.69 -10.74
C HIS A 190 21.47 12.30 -9.26
N GLN A 191 22.59 11.89 -8.64
CA GLN A 191 22.64 11.50 -7.23
C GLN A 191 23.09 12.68 -6.35
N PRO A 192 22.19 13.28 -5.53
CA PRO A 192 22.58 14.35 -4.61
C PRO A 192 23.44 13.81 -3.45
N PRO A 193 24.32 14.62 -2.85
CA PRO A 193 24.57 16.04 -3.15
C PRO A 193 25.46 16.29 -4.37
N GLY A 194 25.95 15.24 -5.06
CA GLY A 194 26.83 15.36 -6.21
C GLY A 194 26.18 16.07 -7.39
N ASN A 195 25.14 15.46 -7.93
CA ASN A 195 24.39 16.01 -9.06
C ASN A 195 22.94 16.24 -8.63
N LEU A 196 22.49 17.49 -8.79
CA LEU A 196 21.10 17.86 -8.52
C LEU A 196 20.16 17.20 -9.55
N PHE A 197 18.95 16.86 -9.10
CA PHE A 197 17.86 16.48 -9.99
C PHE A 197 16.81 17.59 -10.05
N THR A 198 16.10 17.66 -11.17
CA THR A 198 15.09 18.68 -11.49
C THR A 198 13.76 18.03 -11.86
N TRP A 199 12.71 18.87 -11.92
CA TRP A 199 11.40 18.45 -12.38
C TRP A 199 11.39 18.25 -13.90
N VAL A 200 10.93 17.09 -14.35
CA VAL A 200 10.77 16.74 -15.77
C VAL A 200 9.32 16.50 -16.18
N GLY A 201 8.38 16.70 -15.25
CA GLY A 201 6.95 16.51 -15.50
C GLY A 201 6.62 15.06 -15.86
N LEU A 202 5.96 14.86 -17.00
CA LEU A 202 5.49 13.53 -17.44
C LEU A 202 6.50 12.74 -18.28
N LYS A 203 7.74 13.24 -18.44
CA LYS A 203 8.74 12.62 -19.32
C LYS A 203 8.99 11.14 -19.01
N ASN A 204 9.08 10.76 -17.73
CA ASN A 204 9.33 9.37 -17.35
C ASN A 204 8.17 8.43 -17.76
N PHE A 205 6.93 8.92 -17.73
CA PHE A 205 5.76 8.14 -18.18
C PHE A 205 5.80 7.92 -19.69
N ASP A 206 6.16 8.95 -20.46
CA ASP A 206 6.37 8.84 -21.90
C ASP A 206 7.52 7.85 -22.22
N THR A 207 8.65 7.96 -21.52
CA THR A 207 9.79 7.05 -21.68
C THR A 207 9.47 5.59 -21.37
N ILE A 208 8.61 5.32 -20.38
CA ILE A 208 8.23 3.94 -20.01
C ILE A 208 7.12 3.38 -20.90
N LEU A 209 6.22 4.21 -21.43
CA LEU A 209 5.02 3.73 -22.13
C LEU A 209 5.09 3.87 -23.65
N LEU A 210 5.74 4.93 -24.17
CA LEU A 210 5.57 5.39 -25.54
C LEU A 210 6.88 5.64 -26.32
N SER A 211 8.02 5.90 -25.65
CA SER A 211 9.23 6.37 -26.35
C SER A 211 9.89 5.34 -27.28
N GLY A 212 9.54 4.05 -27.15
CA GLY A 212 10.12 2.98 -27.96
C GLY A 212 11.57 2.62 -27.59
N GLU A 213 12.11 3.24 -26.53
CA GLU A 213 13.38 2.88 -25.92
C GLU A 213 13.35 1.47 -25.31
N THR A 214 14.52 0.94 -24.92
CA THR A 214 14.62 -0.39 -24.30
C THR A 214 13.70 -0.55 -23.09
N ILE A 215 13.56 0.50 -22.26
CA ILE A 215 12.67 0.48 -21.09
C ILE A 215 11.19 0.38 -21.50
N SER A 216 10.74 1.10 -22.53
CA SER A 216 9.40 0.95 -23.13
C SER A 216 9.16 -0.46 -23.64
N LYS A 217 10.14 -1.05 -24.33
CA LYS A 217 10.09 -2.44 -24.82
C LYS A 217 10.13 -3.48 -23.70
N THR A 218 10.53 -3.08 -22.49
CA THR A 218 10.60 -3.94 -21.30
C THR A 218 9.29 -3.93 -20.50
N PHE A 219 8.65 -2.76 -20.37
CA PHE A 219 7.47 -2.58 -19.55
C PHE A 219 6.32 -3.52 -19.95
N TRP A 220 5.94 -3.54 -21.24
CA TRP A 220 4.78 -4.31 -21.70
C TRP A 220 4.94 -5.83 -21.54
N PRO A 221 6.09 -6.46 -21.90
CA PRO A 221 6.31 -7.87 -21.61
C PRO A 221 6.31 -8.23 -20.12
N ILE A 222 6.88 -7.38 -19.26
CA ILE A 222 6.87 -7.58 -17.80
C ILE A 222 5.46 -7.42 -17.24
N LEU A 223 4.71 -6.43 -17.70
CA LEU A 223 3.29 -6.27 -17.33
C LEU A 223 2.49 -7.50 -17.76
N GLY A 224 2.66 -7.97 -19.00
CA GLY A 224 2.01 -9.17 -19.51
C GLY A 224 2.31 -10.40 -18.65
N TRP A 225 3.59 -10.62 -18.33
CA TRP A 225 3.98 -11.68 -17.40
C TRP A 225 3.42 -11.47 -15.98
N THR A 226 3.39 -10.24 -15.47
CA THR A 226 2.85 -9.94 -14.14
C THR A 226 1.37 -10.31 -14.03
N ILE A 227 0.59 -10.01 -15.07
CA ILE A 227 -0.84 -10.36 -15.13
C ILE A 227 -1.01 -11.87 -15.30
N ILE A 228 -0.26 -12.50 -16.21
CA ILE A 228 -0.28 -13.97 -16.40
C ILE A 228 0.04 -14.67 -15.07
N TRP A 229 1.12 -14.26 -14.42
CA TRP A 229 1.53 -14.71 -13.10
C TRP A 229 0.41 -14.56 -12.09
N ALA A 230 -0.17 -13.36 -11.94
CA ALA A 230 -1.23 -13.11 -10.97
C ALA A 230 -2.46 -13.98 -11.20
N ILE A 231 -2.85 -14.19 -12.46
CA ILE A 231 -3.96 -15.07 -12.84
C ILE A 231 -3.65 -16.52 -12.45
N PHE A 232 -2.54 -17.08 -12.91
CA PHE A 232 -2.18 -18.47 -12.62
C PHE A 232 -1.96 -18.70 -11.12
N ALA A 233 -1.23 -17.81 -10.45
CA ALA A 233 -0.99 -17.88 -9.02
C ALA A 233 -2.29 -17.81 -8.21
N THR A 234 -3.27 -17.00 -8.61
CA THR A 234 -4.53 -16.89 -7.86
C THR A 234 -5.45 -18.07 -8.16
N ILE A 235 -5.70 -18.33 -9.44
CA ILE A 235 -6.68 -19.35 -9.87
C ILE A 235 -6.22 -20.75 -9.47
N LEU A 236 -4.95 -21.11 -9.73
CA LEU A 236 -4.48 -22.46 -9.43
C LEU A 236 -4.40 -22.70 -7.91
N ASN A 237 -3.90 -21.74 -7.12
CA ASN A 237 -3.93 -21.88 -5.65
C ASN A 237 -5.35 -22.00 -5.11
N TYR A 238 -6.28 -21.24 -5.68
CA TYR A 238 -7.66 -21.27 -5.25
C TYR A 238 -8.33 -22.61 -5.58
N ILE A 239 -8.27 -23.04 -6.85
CA ILE A 239 -8.89 -24.29 -7.29
C ILE A 239 -8.26 -25.49 -6.58
N LEU A 240 -6.93 -25.59 -6.56
CA LEU A 240 -6.24 -26.74 -5.97
C LEU A 240 -6.41 -26.77 -4.45
N GLY A 241 -6.40 -25.61 -3.77
CA GLY A 241 -6.67 -25.52 -2.34
C GLY A 241 -8.10 -25.90 -1.98
N MET A 242 -9.09 -25.48 -2.76
CA MET A 242 -10.48 -25.87 -2.56
C MET A 242 -10.69 -27.37 -2.82
N LEU A 243 -10.14 -27.92 -3.90
CA LEU A 243 -10.20 -29.36 -4.17
C LEU A 243 -9.57 -30.17 -3.04
N LEU A 244 -8.41 -29.75 -2.55
CA LEU A 244 -7.74 -30.39 -1.43
C LEU A 244 -8.56 -30.30 -0.13
N ALA A 245 -9.19 -29.14 0.13
CA ALA A 245 -10.10 -28.97 1.27
C ALA A 245 -11.28 -29.92 1.18
N MET A 246 -11.93 -30.00 0.03
CA MET A 246 -13.03 -30.93 -0.18
C MET A 246 -12.60 -32.37 0.05
N LEU A 247 -11.46 -32.79 -0.51
CA LEU A 247 -10.93 -34.14 -0.34
C LEU A 247 -10.70 -34.46 1.14
N ILE A 248 -9.98 -33.62 1.88
CA ILE A 248 -9.66 -33.85 3.29
C ILE A 248 -10.94 -33.86 4.16
N ASN A 249 -11.93 -33.04 3.83
CA ASN A 249 -13.16 -32.94 4.62
C ASN A 249 -14.21 -34.04 4.33
N ARG A 250 -14.04 -34.86 3.28
CA ARG A 250 -14.97 -35.98 2.99
C ARG A 250 -15.16 -36.91 4.19
N LYS A 251 -16.39 -37.40 4.41
CA LYS A 251 -16.75 -38.27 5.55
C LYS A 251 -15.89 -39.55 5.60
N ASP A 252 -15.48 -40.08 4.44
CA ASP A 252 -14.73 -41.34 4.29
C ASP A 252 -13.23 -41.26 4.64
N ILE A 253 -12.66 -40.05 4.72
CA ILE A 253 -11.22 -39.86 4.95
C ILE A 253 -10.88 -40.00 6.43
N LYS A 254 -10.00 -40.94 6.74
CA LYS A 254 -9.40 -41.15 8.07
C LYS A 254 -8.19 -40.23 8.27
N PHE A 255 -7.89 -39.92 9.53
CA PHE A 255 -6.74 -39.09 9.92
C PHE A 255 -6.72 -37.69 9.28
N LYS A 256 -7.88 -37.04 9.16
CA LYS A 256 -8.02 -35.69 8.57
C LYS A 256 -7.03 -34.67 9.16
N GLY A 257 -6.79 -34.75 10.47
CA GLY A 257 -5.82 -33.91 11.18
C GLY A 257 -4.38 -34.09 10.66
N LEU A 258 -3.95 -35.32 10.37
CA LEU A 258 -2.62 -35.60 9.82
C LEU A 258 -2.47 -34.99 8.43
N TRP A 259 -3.41 -35.27 7.52
CA TRP A 259 -3.38 -34.72 6.16
C TRP A 259 -3.34 -33.20 6.17
N ARG A 260 -4.22 -32.56 6.95
CA ARG A 260 -4.23 -31.10 7.10
C ARG A 260 -2.88 -30.58 7.61
N THR A 261 -2.29 -31.25 8.61
CA THR A 261 -1.00 -30.84 9.18
C THR A 261 0.13 -30.95 8.16
N LEU A 262 0.20 -32.04 7.38
CA LEU A 262 1.23 -32.23 6.36
C LEU A 262 1.22 -31.14 5.28
N PHE A 263 0.03 -30.75 4.80
CA PHE A 263 -0.07 -29.69 3.80
C PHE A 263 0.15 -28.29 4.40
N VAL A 264 -0.35 -28.03 5.60
CA VAL A 264 -0.18 -26.74 6.29
C VAL A 264 1.26 -26.53 6.76
N LEU A 265 2.06 -27.59 6.89
CA LEU A 265 3.45 -27.48 7.30
C LEU A 265 4.27 -26.57 6.36
N SER A 266 3.95 -26.49 5.07
CA SER A 266 4.67 -25.61 4.14
C SER A 266 4.49 -24.12 4.43
N ILE A 267 3.40 -23.73 5.11
CA ILE A 267 3.15 -22.34 5.56
C ILE A 267 3.51 -22.12 7.03
N ALA A 268 3.76 -23.19 7.79
CA ALA A 268 4.26 -23.09 9.17
C ALA A 268 5.74 -22.70 9.21
N VAL A 269 6.51 -23.12 8.20
CA VAL A 269 7.91 -22.69 8.01
C VAL A 269 7.93 -21.28 7.41
N PRO A 270 8.78 -20.36 7.89
CA PRO A 270 8.93 -19.03 7.30
C PRO A 270 9.19 -19.11 5.79
N GLN A 271 8.38 -18.37 5.02
CA GLN A 271 8.37 -18.46 3.56
C GLN A 271 9.75 -18.27 2.93
N PHE A 272 10.56 -17.33 3.44
CA PHE A 272 11.88 -17.05 2.87
C PHE A 272 12.84 -18.24 2.95
N VAL A 273 12.77 -19.03 4.03
CA VAL A 273 13.59 -20.24 4.22
C VAL A 273 13.24 -21.27 3.17
N SER A 274 11.93 -21.55 3.04
CA SER A 274 11.39 -22.49 2.07
C SER A 274 11.77 -22.13 0.63
N LEU A 275 11.65 -20.86 0.25
CA LEU A 275 11.98 -20.37 -1.09
C LEU A 275 13.49 -20.48 -1.38
N LEU A 276 14.36 -20.08 -0.45
CA LEU A 276 15.81 -20.15 -0.65
C LEU A 276 16.31 -21.61 -0.74
N ILE A 277 15.75 -22.51 0.06
CA ILE A 277 16.06 -23.95 -0.03
C ILE A 277 15.62 -24.48 -1.41
N MET A 278 14.40 -24.16 -1.86
CA MET A 278 13.91 -24.59 -3.17
C MET A 278 14.76 -24.04 -4.32
N ARG A 279 15.23 -22.79 -4.23
CA ARG A 279 16.18 -22.23 -5.19
C ARG A 279 17.46 -23.08 -5.29
N ASN A 280 18.02 -23.51 -4.17
CA ASN A 280 19.22 -24.33 -4.15
C ASN A 280 18.97 -25.76 -4.66
N ILE A 281 17.83 -26.37 -4.29
CA ILE A 281 17.44 -27.71 -4.76
C ILE A 281 17.26 -27.74 -6.29
N LEU A 282 16.65 -26.68 -6.84
CA LEU A 282 16.34 -26.55 -8.26
C LEU A 282 17.47 -25.91 -9.09
N ALA A 283 18.62 -25.59 -8.48
CA ALA A 283 19.77 -25.11 -9.23
C ALA A 283 20.27 -26.16 -10.25
N ASP A 284 21.04 -25.74 -11.26
CA ASP A 284 21.58 -26.65 -12.28
C ASP A 284 22.47 -27.75 -11.66
N GLN A 285 23.17 -27.41 -10.57
CA GLN A 285 23.92 -28.34 -9.70
C GLN A 285 23.22 -28.58 -8.37
N GLY A 286 21.89 -28.44 -8.34
CA GLY A 286 21.07 -28.66 -7.15
C GLY A 286 20.78 -30.14 -6.90
N ALA A 287 20.34 -30.44 -5.68
CA ALA A 287 20.06 -31.81 -5.25
C ALA A 287 19.07 -32.56 -6.16
N LEU A 288 18.06 -31.87 -6.72
CA LEU A 288 17.09 -32.52 -7.60
C LEU A 288 17.75 -33.00 -8.90
N ASN A 289 18.54 -32.15 -9.54
CA ASN A 289 19.26 -32.51 -10.75
C ASN A 289 20.31 -33.62 -10.50
N MET A 290 20.98 -33.61 -9.34
CA MET A 290 21.90 -34.69 -8.96
C MET A 290 21.18 -36.03 -8.80
N LEU A 291 20.09 -36.07 -8.03
CA LEU A 291 19.30 -37.29 -7.80
C LEU A 291 18.72 -37.85 -9.10
N LEU A 292 18.20 -36.98 -9.98
CA LEU A 292 17.68 -37.41 -11.28
C LEU A 292 18.76 -38.02 -12.18
N LYS A 293 20.01 -37.52 -12.10
CA LYS A 293 21.15 -38.10 -12.82
C LYS A 293 21.59 -39.43 -12.21
N GLU A 294 21.65 -39.52 -10.87
CA GLU A 294 22.00 -40.75 -10.15
C GLU A 294 21.01 -41.89 -10.43
N PHE A 295 19.72 -41.58 -10.51
CA PHE A 295 18.69 -42.55 -10.90
C PHE A 295 18.65 -42.84 -12.41
N GLY A 296 19.52 -42.24 -13.22
CA GLY A 296 19.55 -42.43 -14.67
C GLY A 296 18.32 -41.89 -15.41
N LEU A 297 17.54 -40.98 -14.78
CA LEU A 297 16.33 -40.40 -15.38
C LEU A 297 16.66 -39.25 -16.35
N ILE A 298 17.78 -38.57 -16.14
CA ILE A 298 18.29 -37.50 -17.02
C ILE A 298 19.80 -37.62 -17.21
N GLU A 299 20.29 -37.26 -18.40
CA GLU A 299 21.74 -37.17 -18.66
C GLU A 299 22.29 -35.76 -18.37
N LYS A 300 21.51 -34.72 -18.66
CA LYS A 300 21.87 -33.31 -18.49
C LYS A 300 20.95 -32.66 -17.47
N SER A 301 21.48 -31.68 -16.72
CA SER A 301 20.68 -30.93 -15.75
C SER A 301 19.50 -30.25 -16.42
N ILE A 302 18.32 -30.34 -15.80
CA ILE A 302 17.14 -29.59 -16.21
C ILE A 302 17.39 -28.11 -15.86
N PRO A 303 17.32 -27.20 -16.84
CA PRO A 303 17.65 -25.78 -16.64
C PRO A 303 16.47 -25.02 -16.02
N PHE A 304 16.11 -25.35 -14.77
CA PHE A 304 14.92 -24.81 -14.11
C PHE A 304 14.90 -23.28 -14.06
N PHE A 305 16.03 -22.62 -13.82
CA PHE A 305 16.11 -21.16 -13.74
C PHE A 305 16.87 -20.50 -14.90
N THR A 306 17.60 -21.27 -15.70
CA THR A 306 18.38 -20.76 -16.83
C THR A 306 17.58 -20.75 -18.14
N ASN A 307 16.58 -21.62 -18.29
CA ASN A 307 15.61 -21.54 -19.39
C ASN A 307 14.42 -20.63 -19.00
N PRO A 308 14.05 -19.61 -19.80
CA PRO A 308 12.98 -18.67 -19.46
C PRO A 308 11.60 -19.32 -19.19
N THR A 309 11.23 -20.32 -19.99
CA THR A 309 9.93 -20.98 -19.86
C THR A 309 9.90 -21.87 -18.62
N LEU A 310 10.96 -22.66 -18.40
CA LEU A 310 11.06 -23.48 -17.20
C LEU A 310 11.17 -22.62 -15.93
N ALA A 311 11.81 -21.46 -15.99
CA ALA A 311 11.88 -20.53 -14.86
C ALA A 311 10.48 -20.06 -14.45
N ARG A 312 9.65 -19.67 -15.42
CA ARG A 312 8.25 -19.28 -15.21
C ARG A 312 7.41 -20.43 -14.64
N ILE A 313 7.57 -21.64 -15.16
CA ILE A 313 6.87 -22.82 -14.66
C ILE A 313 7.31 -23.14 -13.23
N SER A 314 8.62 -23.11 -12.95
CA SER A 314 9.20 -23.42 -11.64
C SER A 314 8.69 -22.47 -10.57
N VAL A 315 8.68 -21.15 -10.84
CA VAL A 315 8.15 -20.18 -9.87
C VAL A 315 6.67 -20.38 -9.61
N ILE A 316 5.87 -20.76 -10.62
CA ILE A 316 4.43 -21.05 -10.44
C ILE A 316 4.29 -22.29 -9.54
N VAL A 317 4.96 -23.39 -9.87
CA VAL A 317 4.86 -24.66 -9.14
C VAL A 317 5.23 -24.49 -7.67
N ILE A 318 6.34 -23.80 -7.37
CA ILE A 318 6.74 -23.55 -5.98
C ILE A 318 5.75 -22.61 -5.27
N ASN A 319 5.19 -21.63 -5.98
CA ASN A 319 4.12 -20.79 -5.44
C ASN A 319 2.85 -21.59 -5.11
N LEU A 320 2.53 -22.65 -5.88
CA LEU A 320 1.41 -23.53 -5.56
C LEU A 320 1.63 -24.27 -4.25
N TRP A 321 2.84 -24.79 -4.03
CA TRP A 321 3.17 -25.52 -2.81
C TRP A 321 3.04 -24.66 -1.53
N ILE A 322 3.29 -23.35 -1.65
CA ILE A 322 3.16 -22.39 -0.54
C ILE A 322 1.73 -21.82 -0.46
N GLY A 323 1.06 -21.60 -1.59
CA GLY A 323 -0.22 -20.92 -1.63
C GLY A 323 -1.44 -21.82 -1.38
N ILE A 324 -1.42 -23.07 -1.84
CA ILE A 324 -2.52 -24.04 -1.69
C ILE A 324 -2.98 -24.18 -0.23
N PRO A 325 -2.09 -24.28 0.78
CA PRO A 325 -2.49 -24.44 2.17
C PRO A 325 -3.30 -23.27 2.75
N HIS A 326 -3.06 -22.03 2.29
CA HIS A 326 -3.87 -20.88 2.71
C HIS A 326 -5.33 -21.04 2.27
N THR A 327 -5.54 -21.36 1.00
CA THR A 327 -6.90 -21.62 0.48
C THR A 327 -7.52 -22.86 1.12
N LEU A 328 -6.74 -23.92 1.36
CA LEU A 328 -7.20 -25.13 2.05
C LEU A 328 -7.84 -24.78 3.40
N LEU A 329 -7.17 -23.95 4.21
CA LEU A 329 -7.65 -23.57 5.54
C LEU A 329 -8.94 -22.73 5.47
N ILE A 330 -8.96 -21.70 4.63
CA ILE A 330 -10.13 -20.82 4.45
C ILE A 330 -11.33 -21.63 3.95
N THR A 331 -11.12 -22.44 2.91
CA THR A 331 -12.20 -23.25 2.31
C THR A 331 -12.72 -24.29 3.28
N THR A 332 -11.85 -24.91 4.10
CA THR A 332 -12.28 -25.88 5.12
C THR A 332 -13.27 -25.25 6.10
N GLY A 333 -13.03 -24.02 6.57
CA GLY A 333 -13.96 -23.32 7.46
C GLY A 333 -15.28 -22.97 6.78
N ILE A 334 -15.24 -22.56 5.51
CA ILE A 334 -16.45 -22.20 4.74
C ILE A 334 -17.30 -23.43 4.44
N LEU A 335 -16.70 -24.55 4.07
CA LEU A 335 -17.42 -25.80 3.79
C LEU A 335 -18.22 -26.30 5.00
N MET A 336 -17.78 -25.99 6.23
CA MET A 336 -18.51 -26.34 7.46
C MET A 336 -19.76 -25.49 7.69
N ASN A 337 -19.86 -24.33 7.02
CA ASN A 337 -20.97 -23.38 7.17
C ASN A 337 -22.02 -23.51 6.05
N ILE A 338 -21.83 -24.41 5.09
CA ILE A 338 -22.83 -24.65 4.04
C ILE A 338 -23.98 -25.47 4.67
N PRO A 339 -25.22 -24.98 4.65
CA PRO A 339 -26.37 -25.72 5.19
C PRO A 339 -26.50 -27.13 4.57
N GLU A 340 -26.67 -28.17 5.42
CA GLU A 340 -26.73 -29.57 4.95
C GLU A 340 -28.03 -29.88 4.18
N ASP A 341 -29.11 -29.12 4.44
CA ASP A 341 -30.41 -29.19 3.77
C ASP A 341 -30.34 -28.91 2.25
N LEU A 342 -29.44 -28.04 1.80
CA LEU A 342 -29.16 -27.81 0.38
C LEU A 342 -28.65 -29.10 -0.30
N TYR A 343 -27.79 -29.85 0.38
CA TYR A 343 -27.25 -31.11 -0.14
C TYR A 343 -28.26 -32.25 -0.02
N GLU A 344 -29.09 -32.28 1.03
CA GLU A 344 -30.16 -33.27 1.18
C GLU A 344 -31.24 -33.09 0.10
N SER A 345 -31.69 -31.87 -0.11
CA SER A 345 -32.66 -31.53 -1.16
C SER A 345 -32.14 -31.92 -2.54
N ALA A 346 -30.89 -31.59 -2.86
CA ALA A 346 -30.28 -31.97 -4.13
C ALA A 346 -30.15 -33.50 -4.32
N LYS A 347 -29.93 -34.26 -3.25
CA LYS A 347 -29.91 -35.73 -3.31
C LYS A 347 -31.31 -36.30 -3.55
N ILE A 348 -32.36 -35.70 -2.98
CA ILE A 348 -33.75 -36.07 -3.23
C ILE A 348 -34.08 -35.85 -4.72
N ASP A 349 -33.57 -34.76 -5.31
CA ASP A 349 -33.69 -34.46 -6.75
C ASP A 349 -32.78 -35.33 -7.65
N GLY A 350 -32.02 -36.26 -7.09
CA GLY A 350 -31.15 -37.17 -7.84
C GLY A 350 -29.87 -36.52 -8.39
N ALA A 351 -29.47 -35.35 -7.87
CA ALA A 351 -28.28 -34.66 -8.33
C ALA A 351 -26.98 -35.42 -7.96
N PRO A 352 -26.12 -35.79 -8.93
CA PRO A 352 -24.83 -36.41 -8.65
C PRO A 352 -23.85 -35.42 -8.00
N PRO A 353 -22.80 -35.90 -7.30
CA PRO A 353 -21.82 -35.06 -6.61
C PRO A 353 -21.17 -33.96 -7.46
N PHE A 354 -20.95 -34.24 -8.75
CA PHE A 354 -20.41 -33.26 -9.69
C PHE A 354 -21.37 -32.07 -9.90
N ILE A 355 -22.68 -32.34 -10.02
CA ILE A 355 -23.69 -31.29 -10.16
C ILE A 355 -23.80 -30.49 -8.86
N MET A 356 -23.84 -31.18 -7.71
CA MET A 356 -23.84 -30.50 -6.40
C MET A 356 -22.61 -29.59 -6.23
N PHE A 357 -21.42 -30.01 -6.69
CA PHE A 357 -20.23 -29.17 -6.65
C PHE A 357 -20.40 -27.89 -7.47
N PHE A 358 -20.76 -27.98 -8.75
CA PHE A 358 -20.86 -26.80 -9.63
C PHE A 358 -22.08 -25.91 -9.35
N LYS A 359 -23.14 -26.45 -8.75
CA LYS A 359 -24.40 -25.73 -8.50
C LYS A 359 -24.59 -25.25 -7.07
N ILE A 360 -23.94 -25.88 -6.08
CA ILE A 360 -24.09 -25.54 -4.66
C ILE A 360 -22.74 -25.10 -4.09
N THR A 361 -21.78 -26.03 -4.01
CA THR A 361 -20.52 -25.79 -3.30
C THR A 361 -19.69 -24.66 -3.91
N LEU A 362 -19.41 -24.73 -5.21
CA LEU A 362 -18.53 -23.78 -5.89
C LEU A 362 -19.11 -22.36 -5.90
N PRO A 363 -20.39 -22.12 -6.28
CA PRO A 363 -20.98 -20.79 -6.20
C PRO A 363 -20.98 -20.22 -4.78
N TYR A 364 -21.33 -21.03 -3.78
CA TYR A 364 -21.35 -20.60 -2.38
C TYR A 364 -19.95 -20.20 -1.89
N VAL A 365 -18.94 -21.05 -2.13
CA VAL A 365 -17.57 -20.75 -1.70
C VAL A 365 -17.00 -19.54 -2.44
N ILE A 366 -17.25 -19.39 -3.75
CA ILE A 366 -16.81 -18.20 -4.51
C ILE A 366 -17.47 -16.93 -3.96
N PHE A 367 -18.77 -16.96 -3.66
CA PHE A 367 -19.48 -15.81 -3.11
C PHE A 367 -18.82 -15.34 -1.82
N VAL A 368 -18.61 -16.25 -0.86
CA VAL A 368 -17.98 -15.95 0.43
C VAL A 368 -16.51 -15.54 0.29
N THR A 369 -15.76 -16.15 -0.64
CA THR A 369 -14.32 -15.88 -0.79
C THR A 369 -13.98 -14.78 -1.79
N THR A 370 -14.94 -14.11 -2.43
CA THR A 370 -14.60 -13.10 -3.44
C THR A 370 -13.73 -11.96 -2.89
N PRO A 371 -14.00 -11.37 -1.71
CA PRO A 371 -13.09 -10.37 -1.14
C PRO A 371 -11.65 -10.91 -0.97
N TYR A 372 -11.51 -12.15 -0.50
CA TYR A 372 -10.23 -12.84 -0.39
C TYR A 372 -9.56 -13.04 -1.75
N LEU A 373 -10.30 -13.45 -2.79
CA LEU A 373 -9.78 -13.63 -4.14
C LEU A 373 -9.27 -12.32 -4.74
N ILE A 374 -9.97 -11.21 -4.51
CA ILE A 374 -9.51 -9.87 -4.94
C ILE A 374 -8.21 -9.51 -4.24
N THR A 375 -8.15 -9.63 -2.90
CA THR A 375 -6.94 -9.36 -2.13
C THR A 375 -5.78 -10.24 -2.57
N GLN A 376 -6.03 -11.54 -2.81
CA GLN A 376 -5.01 -12.49 -3.23
C GLN A 376 -4.49 -12.18 -4.64
N PHE A 377 -5.36 -11.77 -5.56
CA PHE A 377 -4.95 -11.35 -6.90
C PHE A 377 -4.05 -10.11 -6.87
N ILE A 378 -4.44 -9.07 -6.12
CA ILE A 378 -3.62 -7.86 -5.93
C ILE A 378 -2.30 -8.19 -5.21
N GLY A 379 -2.35 -9.11 -4.24
CA GLY A 379 -1.16 -9.65 -3.58
C GLY A 379 -0.22 -10.34 -4.57
N ASN A 380 -0.76 -11.11 -5.52
CA ASN A 380 0.05 -11.79 -6.53
C ASN A 380 0.68 -10.85 -7.57
N ILE A 381 0.02 -9.75 -7.93
CA ILE A 381 0.63 -8.67 -8.76
C ILE A 381 1.89 -8.13 -8.07
N ASN A 382 1.86 -8.02 -6.74
CA ASN A 382 2.92 -7.45 -5.92
C ASN A 382 3.78 -8.53 -5.21
N ASN A 383 3.80 -9.77 -5.70
CA ASN A 383 4.46 -10.90 -5.04
C ASN A 383 5.99 -10.88 -5.23
N PHE A 384 6.62 -9.94 -4.53
CA PHE A 384 8.06 -9.73 -4.56
C PHE A 384 8.83 -10.96 -4.06
N ASN A 385 8.43 -11.50 -2.89
CA ASN A 385 9.20 -12.52 -2.18
C ASN A 385 9.41 -13.80 -2.99
N VAL A 386 8.35 -14.33 -3.61
CA VAL A 386 8.44 -15.60 -4.36
C VAL A 386 9.41 -15.46 -5.54
N ILE A 387 9.28 -14.39 -6.31
CA ILE A 387 10.09 -14.19 -7.52
C ILE A 387 11.53 -13.83 -7.16
N TYR A 388 11.72 -12.88 -6.23
CA TYR A 388 13.06 -12.44 -5.85
C TYR A 388 13.88 -13.56 -5.19
N LEU A 389 13.27 -14.35 -4.30
CA LEU A 389 14.00 -15.39 -3.57
C LEU A 389 14.23 -16.67 -4.39
N LEU A 390 13.38 -16.99 -5.37
CA LEU A 390 13.57 -18.18 -6.22
C LEU A 390 14.47 -17.92 -7.41
N SER A 391 14.12 -16.94 -8.26
CA SER A 391 14.80 -16.70 -9.53
C SER A 391 15.59 -15.39 -9.55
N ALA A 392 15.41 -14.53 -8.54
CA ALA A 392 15.87 -13.14 -8.57
C ALA A 392 15.43 -12.40 -9.85
N GLY A 393 14.28 -12.78 -10.41
CA GLY A 393 13.74 -12.24 -11.67
C GLY A 393 14.37 -12.82 -12.94
N GLY A 394 15.38 -13.69 -12.84
CA GLY A 394 16.08 -14.29 -13.97
C GLY A 394 15.24 -15.28 -14.81
N PRO A 395 15.79 -15.84 -15.90
CA PRO A 395 17.12 -15.53 -16.45
C PRO A 395 17.20 -14.11 -17.01
N ASN A 396 18.38 -13.51 -16.95
CA ASN A 396 18.64 -12.17 -17.51
C ASN A 396 18.62 -12.22 -19.05
N THR A 397 18.30 -11.09 -19.67
CA THR A 397 18.26 -10.95 -21.12
C THR A 397 18.75 -9.57 -21.53
N ASN A 398 19.36 -9.47 -22.72
CA ASN A 398 19.78 -8.19 -23.29
C ASN A 398 18.62 -7.41 -23.90
N GLU A 399 17.45 -8.04 -24.04
CA GLU A 399 16.24 -7.40 -24.59
C GLU A 399 15.60 -6.43 -23.58
N TYR A 400 15.83 -6.64 -22.28
CA TYR A 400 15.17 -5.90 -21.21
C TYR A 400 16.11 -4.93 -20.51
N TYR A 401 15.57 -3.78 -20.13
CA TYR A 401 16.27 -2.78 -19.35
C TYR A 401 16.33 -3.21 -17.89
N GLN A 402 17.48 -3.77 -17.48
CA GLN A 402 17.76 -4.13 -16.07
C GLN A 402 16.72 -5.08 -15.46
N ALA A 403 16.18 -6.00 -16.28
CA ALA A 403 15.19 -7.00 -15.87
C ALA A 403 15.50 -8.37 -16.47
N GLY A 404 14.92 -9.41 -15.89
CA GLY A 404 14.94 -10.77 -16.39
C GLY A 404 13.55 -11.29 -16.78
N LYS A 405 13.50 -12.54 -17.23
CA LYS A 405 12.30 -13.13 -17.85
C LYS A 405 11.20 -13.54 -16.86
N THR A 406 11.49 -13.60 -15.56
CA THR A 406 10.49 -13.88 -14.51
C THR A 406 10.17 -12.68 -13.63
N ASP A 407 10.82 -11.53 -13.86
CA ASP A 407 10.53 -10.32 -13.11
C ASP A 407 9.06 -9.91 -13.22
N LEU A 408 8.46 -9.58 -12.09
CA LEU A 408 7.20 -8.82 -12.03
C LEU A 408 7.54 -7.33 -12.04
N LEU A 409 6.54 -6.48 -12.29
CA LEU A 409 6.73 -5.03 -12.19
C LEU A 409 7.32 -4.62 -10.83
N VAL A 410 6.92 -5.27 -9.73
CA VAL A 410 7.44 -4.97 -8.38
C VAL A 410 8.90 -5.41 -8.19
N THR A 411 9.33 -6.55 -8.75
CA THR A 411 10.74 -6.99 -8.62
C THR A 411 11.65 -6.19 -9.55
N TRP A 412 11.15 -5.79 -10.72
CA TRP A 412 11.85 -4.88 -11.61
C TRP A 412 12.01 -3.48 -10.98
N LEU A 413 10.95 -2.93 -10.39
CA LEU A 413 11.00 -1.69 -9.61
C LEU A 413 12.08 -1.74 -8.53
N TYR A 414 12.13 -2.85 -7.77
CA TYR A 414 13.15 -3.04 -6.74
C TYR A 414 14.58 -3.01 -7.32
N LYS A 415 14.85 -3.71 -8.44
CA LYS A 415 16.16 -3.69 -9.10
C LYS A 415 16.55 -2.29 -9.57
N LEU A 416 15.60 -1.56 -10.16
CA LEU A 416 15.82 -0.17 -10.57
C LEU A 416 16.19 0.71 -9.38
N THR A 417 15.60 0.47 -8.22
CA THR A 417 15.85 1.25 -6.99
C THR A 417 17.20 0.87 -6.35
N VAL A 418 17.40 -0.41 -6.05
CA VAL A 418 18.50 -0.91 -5.21
C VAL A 418 19.77 -1.14 -6.00
N ASP A 419 19.65 -1.78 -7.16
CA ASP A 419 20.83 -2.18 -7.95
C ASP A 419 21.27 -1.08 -8.92
N LYS A 420 20.31 -0.28 -9.41
CA LYS A 420 20.55 0.71 -10.48
C LYS A 420 20.40 2.16 -10.05
N LYS A 421 19.72 2.46 -8.94
CA LYS A 421 19.47 3.82 -8.46
C LYS A 421 18.68 4.71 -9.45
N ASP A 422 17.87 4.09 -10.30
CA ASP A 422 16.92 4.74 -11.21
C ASP A 422 15.58 4.98 -10.51
N TYR A 423 15.60 5.86 -9.50
CA TYR A 423 14.45 6.11 -8.62
C TYR A 423 13.26 6.72 -9.38
N ASN A 424 13.52 7.53 -10.40
CA ASN A 424 12.50 8.12 -11.27
C ASN A 424 11.68 7.05 -12.01
N TYR A 425 12.34 6.10 -12.66
CA TYR A 425 11.68 5.00 -13.36
C TYR A 425 11.00 4.04 -12.40
N ALA A 426 11.67 3.69 -11.29
CA ALA A 426 11.07 2.85 -10.24
C ALA A 426 9.78 3.47 -9.68
N SER A 427 9.80 4.76 -9.34
CA SER A 427 8.63 5.47 -8.82
C SER A 427 7.50 5.55 -9.86
N THR A 428 7.84 5.74 -11.14
CA THR A 428 6.86 5.74 -12.24
C THR A 428 6.20 4.37 -12.38
N ILE A 429 6.97 3.28 -12.38
CA ILE A 429 6.44 1.91 -12.38
C ILE A 429 5.55 1.67 -11.15
N GLY A 430 5.94 2.17 -9.98
CA GLY A 430 5.16 2.07 -8.75
C GLY A 430 3.78 2.72 -8.88
N ILE A 431 3.70 3.92 -9.47
CA ILE A 431 2.43 4.58 -9.77
C ILE A 431 1.60 3.73 -10.75
N LEU A 432 2.21 3.20 -11.81
CA LEU A 432 1.50 2.38 -12.80
C LEU A 432 0.95 1.09 -12.16
N VAL A 433 1.73 0.40 -11.34
CA VAL A 433 1.28 -0.78 -10.57
C VAL A 433 0.13 -0.43 -9.65
N PHE A 434 0.22 0.70 -8.93
CA PHE A 434 -0.87 1.18 -8.07
C PHE A 434 -2.15 1.44 -8.87
N VAL A 435 -2.07 2.17 -9.99
CA VAL A 435 -3.22 2.50 -10.84
C VAL A 435 -3.86 1.23 -11.41
N ILE A 436 -3.05 0.28 -11.91
CA ILE A 436 -3.53 -1.00 -12.44
C ILE A 436 -4.24 -1.80 -11.33
N SER A 437 -3.61 -1.90 -10.16
CA SER A 437 -4.13 -2.64 -9.01
C SER A 437 -5.44 -2.02 -8.49
N ALA A 438 -5.48 -0.70 -8.32
CA ALA A 438 -6.65 0.02 -7.85
C ALA A 438 -7.81 -0.06 -8.86
N THR A 439 -7.51 0.11 -10.16
CA THR A 439 -8.53 0.01 -11.22
C THR A 439 -9.13 -1.40 -11.28
N PHE A 440 -8.30 -2.44 -11.20
CA PHE A 440 -8.77 -3.82 -11.16
C PHE A 440 -9.62 -4.07 -9.91
N ALA A 441 -9.09 -3.74 -8.72
CA ALA A 441 -9.79 -3.97 -7.46
C ALA A 441 -11.16 -3.28 -7.42
N LEU A 442 -11.22 -1.99 -7.79
CA LEU A 442 -12.48 -1.24 -7.83
C LEU A 442 -13.46 -1.80 -8.86
N SER A 443 -12.96 -2.20 -10.04
CA SER A 443 -13.81 -2.74 -11.11
C SER A 443 -14.42 -4.08 -10.75
N VAL A 444 -13.63 -4.98 -10.14
CA VAL A 444 -14.10 -6.31 -9.72
C VAL A 444 -15.00 -6.19 -8.51
N TYR A 445 -14.60 -5.42 -7.49
CA TYR A 445 -15.38 -5.25 -6.26
C TYR A 445 -16.79 -4.73 -6.56
N ARG A 446 -16.91 -3.67 -7.39
CA ARG A 446 -18.22 -3.09 -7.78
C ARG A 446 -19.11 -4.04 -8.60
N LYS A 447 -18.53 -5.01 -9.29
CA LYS A 447 -19.26 -5.94 -10.17
C LYS A 447 -19.61 -7.26 -9.49
N THR A 448 -19.15 -7.51 -8.27
CA THR A 448 -19.33 -8.81 -7.62
C THR A 448 -20.68 -8.89 -6.93
N SER A 449 -21.40 -10.01 -7.09
CA SER A 449 -22.62 -10.31 -6.35
C SER A 449 -22.44 -10.25 -4.82
N ALA A 450 -21.25 -10.57 -4.30
CA ALA A 450 -20.93 -10.40 -2.89
C ALA A 450 -21.10 -8.96 -2.38
N TYR A 451 -20.87 -7.96 -3.24
CA TYR A 451 -21.14 -6.55 -2.92
C TYR A 451 -22.61 -6.17 -3.13
N ASN A 452 -23.25 -6.72 -4.17
CA ASN A 452 -24.63 -6.36 -4.52
C ASN A 452 -25.69 -7.05 -3.65
N ASN A 453 -25.36 -8.23 -3.10
CA ASN A 453 -26.29 -9.11 -2.40
C ASN A 453 -25.81 -9.38 -0.96
N GLU A 454 -25.01 -8.48 -0.37
CA GLU A 454 -24.51 -8.61 1.00
C GLU A 454 -25.67 -8.71 2.02
N GLU A 455 -26.83 -8.11 1.69
CA GLU A 455 -28.06 -8.16 2.49
C GLU A 455 -28.88 -9.46 2.32
N GLU A 456 -28.63 -10.28 1.29
CA GLU A 456 -29.44 -11.50 1.04
C GLU A 456 -29.01 -12.71 1.88
N PHE A 457 -27.84 -12.64 2.54
CA PHE A 457 -27.23 -13.75 3.29
C PHE A 457 -26.88 -13.42 4.75
N GLN A 458 -27.27 -12.23 5.25
CA GLN A 458 -27.31 -11.92 6.70
C GLN A 458 -28.67 -12.27 7.27
#